data_AF-B9WZD3-F1
#
_entry.id   AF-B9WZD3-F1
#
_cell.length_a   1.000
_cell.length_b   1.000
_cell.length_c   1.000
_cell.angle_alpha   90.00
_cell.angle_beta   90.00
_cell.angle_gamma   90.00
#
_symmetry.space_group_name_H-M   'P 1'
#
loop_
_entity.id
_entity.type
_entity.pdbx_description
1 polymer ?
#
loop_
_entity_poly.entity_id
_entity_poly.type
_entity_poly.pdbx_seq_one_letter_code
_entity_poly.pdbx_strand_id
1 'polypeptide(L)'
;SRPDDVKLFLKPPGCLLDGNIMGGSPFFTSVPSGRVGSSKDSVFPSNTHFQEAVAAREAQDVVLLEEKLNGPLSREECSRVGISRLRWFLEELLQRRYLDSVPNIIPTLNKELRTITNKLQQTTQDLGELNETRLRERGRIFRDSLLAKLSLLLRGSVVASPEKYGESLQDERLQGGVIVSPDGLQMPHKHVPNATMRLYGGAQYHRAMAEFRLIVGKLKCHTVSREEIVNACGVEDIHDGTNYVRAACVIATSKARDVFEPLLHQLGFRLSHILRRSLPIAFHLLQRDGDYISSDAFFVRRIASAFETFVDSTERDCLGKCMEDLRSMTRYVTWSLHNKGRSALRHFLGSVSTPNEQSAASMTNIGLEGFSPPNSSNSCKQDSKVRPENNVTLPNQESSQTTHVKLVNLLESTLWNRKLAPTLEDIVNALVAQIFEGIRDHCVASAEMKFNCYFLMPMVDKFPTVLRETLETAFQKDTDVFNVAQVRRALEKNRADLALELKQVEKLHEKFINIHHQLSSAYPSPDPQQETFDELPVDTPDNHPSL
;
A
#
# COMPACT_ATOMS: atom_id res chain seq x y z
N SER A 1 42.11 21.86 73.15
CA SER A 1 42.94 21.63 71.96
C SER A 1 44.33 22.15 72.22
N ARG A 2 45.36 21.50 71.68
CA ARG A 2 46.74 22.00 71.63
C ARG A 2 46.83 23.16 70.62
N PRO A 3 47.81 24.08 70.73
CA PRO A 3 47.99 25.16 69.75
C PRO A 3 48.19 24.63 68.33
N ASP A 4 48.82 23.46 68.19
CA ASP A 4 49.08 22.81 66.91
C ASP A 4 47.79 22.32 66.23
N ASP A 5 46.79 21.89 67.01
CA ASP A 5 45.46 21.51 66.49
C ASP A 5 44.78 22.73 65.82
N VAL A 6 44.86 23.90 66.46
CA VAL A 6 44.22 25.14 65.97
C VAL A 6 44.92 25.63 64.70
N LYS A 7 46.26 25.53 64.63
CA LYS A 7 47.03 25.81 63.41
C LYS A 7 46.65 24.86 62.27
N LEU A 8 46.47 23.57 62.57
CA LEU A 8 46.03 22.55 61.61
C LEU A 8 44.61 22.83 61.07
N PHE A 9 43.71 23.34 61.92
CA PHE A 9 42.35 23.73 61.49
C PHE A 9 42.32 24.99 60.62
N LEU A 10 43.14 26.00 60.92
CA LEU A 10 43.19 27.23 60.12
C LEU A 10 43.97 27.06 58.80
N LYS A 11 44.99 26.19 58.79
CA LYS A 11 45.85 25.88 57.64
C LYS A 11 46.02 24.36 57.46
N PRO A 12 44.97 23.63 57.02
CA PRO A 12 45.07 22.20 56.80
C PRO A 12 45.94 21.86 55.58
N PRO A 13 46.64 20.71 55.58
CA PRO A 13 47.36 20.19 54.42
C PRO A 13 46.46 20.09 53.17
N GLY A 14 46.95 20.59 52.04
CA GLY A 14 46.15 20.71 50.81
C GLY A 14 45.60 19.41 50.20
N CYS A 15 46.04 18.23 50.65
CA CYS A 15 45.47 16.94 50.22
C CYS A 15 44.24 16.49 51.01
N LEU A 16 43.87 17.18 52.11
CA LEU A 16 42.71 16.83 52.94
C LEU A 16 41.41 17.55 52.53
N LEU A 17 41.50 18.60 51.70
CA LEU A 17 40.36 19.36 51.20
C LEU A 17 40.04 18.96 49.76
N ASP A 18 39.39 17.81 49.60
CA ASP A 18 38.95 17.35 48.29
C ASP A 18 37.78 18.23 47.79
N GLY A 19 38.00 18.96 46.69
CA GLY A 19 37.09 19.96 46.14
C GLY A 19 37.36 21.40 46.59
N ASN A 20 37.83 22.23 45.66
CA ASN A 20 38.15 23.67 45.82
C ASN A 20 36.96 24.61 46.11
N ILE A 21 35.85 24.13 46.69
CA ILE A 21 34.59 24.87 46.87
C ILE A 21 34.77 26.08 47.79
N MET A 22 35.62 25.98 48.83
CA MET A 22 35.85 27.05 49.82
C MET A 22 37.17 27.83 49.61
N GLY A 23 37.82 27.68 48.46
CA GLY A 23 39.08 28.40 48.17
C GLY A 23 40.27 27.94 49.04
N GLY A 24 40.44 26.63 49.21
CA GLY A 24 41.64 26.00 49.76
C GLY A 24 41.83 26.09 51.28
N SER A 25 40.90 26.69 52.03
CA SER A 25 40.93 26.75 53.50
C SER A 25 39.50 26.77 54.07
N PRO A 26 39.27 26.16 55.25
CA PRO A 26 37.97 26.21 55.91
C PRO A 26 37.73 27.58 56.55
N PHE A 27 36.46 27.91 56.78
CA PHE A 27 36.07 29.07 57.58
C PHE A 27 35.80 28.65 59.02
N PHE A 28 36.31 29.42 59.99
CA PHE A 28 35.94 29.29 61.39
C PHE A 28 34.79 30.25 61.71
N THR A 29 33.63 29.70 62.05
CA THR A 29 32.44 30.52 62.40
C THR A 29 31.74 29.93 63.61
N SER A 30 31.40 30.74 64.61
CA SER A 30 30.38 30.38 65.58
C SER A 30 29.16 31.31 65.49
N VAL A 31 27.99 30.77 65.84
CA VAL A 31 26.70 31.46 65.72
C VAL A 31 26.07 31.57 67.11
N PRO A 32 25.55 32.74 67.52
CA PRO A 32 24.76 32.86 68.74
C PRO A 32 23.54 31.93 68.71
N SER A 33 23.39 31.07 69.73
CA SER A 33 22.27 30.14 69.82
C SER A 33 21.00 30.83 70.32
N GLY A 34 19.99 30.97 69.47
CA GLY A 34 18.69 31.50 69.87
C GLY A 34 17.78 31.79 68.67
N ARG A 35 16.47 31.89 68.92
CA ARG A 35 15.50 32.31 67.89
C ARG A 35 15.31 33.83 67.93
N VAL A 36 15.22 34.43 66.74
CA VAL A 36 14.82 35.83 66.56
C VAL A 36 13.29 35.91 66.54
N GLY A 37 12.70 36.90 67.22
CA GLY A 37 11.26 37.14 67.19
C GLY A 37 10.78 38.04 68.32
N SER A 38 9.45 38.06 68.51
CA SER A 38 8.78 38.79 69.61
C SER A 38 8.04 37.84 70.57
N SER A 39 8.38 36.54 70.54
CA SER A 39 7.80 35.53 71.42
C SER A 39 8.50 35.52 72.77
N LYS A 40 7.89 34.92 73.80
CA LYS A 40 8.55 34.75 75.10
C LYS A 40 9.80 33.85 75.04
N ASP A 41 9.88 33.00 74.00
CA ASP A 41 11.00 32.07 73.77
C ASP A 41 12.05 32.61 72.77
N SER A 42 11.93 33.85 72.28
CA SER A 42 12.96 34.45 71.43
C SER A 42 14.07 35.09 72.25
N VAL A 43 15.31 34.68 71.97
CA VAL A 43 16.54 35.19 72.61
C VAL A 43 16.94 36.55 72.04
N PHE A 44 16.55 36.83 70.79
CA PHE A 44 16.87 38.07 70.08
C PHE A 44 15.58 38.80 69.67
N PRO A 45 15.35 40.05 70.11
CA PRO A 45 14.10 40.77 69.86
C PRO A 45 13.94 41.28 68.42
N SER A 46 15.03 41.38 67.66
CA SER A 46 15.04 41.87 66.28
C SER A 46 16.19 41.26 65.45
N ASN A 47 16.08 41.36 64.12
CA ASN A 47 17.16 40.97 63.21
C ASN A 47 18.43 41.80 63.43
N THR A 48 18.32 43.08 63.80
CA THR A 48 19.49 43.94 64.09
C THR A 48 20.23 43.48 65.33
N HIS A 49 19.52 43.16 66.41
CA HIS A 49 20.11 42.63 67.63
C HIS A 49 20.74 41.25 67.42
N PHE A 50 20.23 40.44 66.48
CA PHE A 50 20.89 39.20 66.08
C PHE A 50 22.17 39.44 65.27
N GLN A 51 22.19 40.41 64.34
CA GLN A 51 23.39 40.81 63.62
C GLN A 51 24.47 41.37 64.55
N GLU A 52 24.10 42.20 65.53
CA GLU A 52 24.99 42.70 66.58
C GLU A 52 25.54 41.56 67.44
N ALA A 53 24.71 40.59 67.83
CA ALA A 53 25.15 39.41 68.58
C ALA A 53 26.09 38.51 67.75
N VAL A 54 25.86 38.38 66.44
CA VAL A 54 26.78 37.70 65.51
C VAL A 54 28.11 38.43 65.45
N ALA A 55 28.13 39.75 65.22
CA ALA A 55 29.36 40.52 65.15
C ALA A 55 30.16 40.51 66.47
N ALA A 56 29.48 40.60 67.62
CA ALA A 56 30.09 40.46 68.93
C ALA A 56 30.67 39.04 69.15
N ARG A 57 30.03 38.02 68.61
CA ARG A 57 30.50 36.64 68.67
C ARG A 57 31.71 36.39 67.76
N GLU A 58 31.70 36.94 66.56
CA GLU A 58 32.86 36.93 65.66
C GLU A 58 34.09 37.59 66.30
N ALA A 59 33.91 38.71 67.00
CA ALA A 59 34.99 39.35 67.76
C ALA A 59 35.51 38.48 68.91
N GLN A 60 34.64 37.76 69.63
CA GLN A 60 35.05 36.79 70.66
C GLN A 60 35.82 35.61 70.06
N ASP A 61 35.41 35.11 68.89
CA ASP A 61 36.05 34.02 68.19
C ASP A 61 37.48 34.38 67.76
N VAL A 62 37.70 35.62 67.28
CA VAL A 62 39.04 36.16 66.96
C VAL A 62 39.95 36.15 68.21
N VAL A 63 39.49 36.74 69.31
CA VAL A 63 40.29 36.82 70.56
C VAL A 63 40.61 35.42 71.10
N LEU A 64 39.64 34.50 71.08
CA LEU A 64 39.84 33.12 71.53
C LEU A 64 40.87 32.38 70.67
N LEU A 65 40.88 32.58 69.36
CA LEU A 65 41.88 31.99 68.46
C LEU A 65 43.28 32.57 68.74
N GLU A 66 43.42 33.88 68.93
CA GLU A 66 44.69 34.52 69.28
C GLU A 66 45.26 34.00 70.62
N GLU A 67 44.40 33.86 71.64
CA GLU A 67 44.75 33.24 72.92
C GLU A 67 45.23 31.78 72.78
N LYS A 68 44.64 30.98 71.87
CA LYS A 68 45.06 29.58 71.65
C LYS A 68 46.31 29.44 70.78
N LEU A 69 46.62 30.45 69.97
CA LEU A 69 47.78 30.44 69.08
C LEU A 69 49.04 31.07 69.71
N ASN A 70 48.89 31.75 70.85
CA ASN A 70 49.92 32.53 71.54
C ASN A 70 50.52 33.64 70.66
N GLY A 71 49.67 34.33 69.89
CA GLY A 71 50.07 35.44 69.02
C GLY A 71 48.89 35.98 68.20
N PRO A 72 49.05 37.18 67.59
CA PRO A 72 48.00 37.78 66.76
C PRO A 72 47.76 36.95 65.50
N LEU A 73 46.51 36.91 65.03
CA LEU A 73 46.14 36.22 63.79
C LEU A 73 46.70 36.98 62.57
N SER A 74 47.17 36.23 61.57
CA SER A 74 47.59 36.86 60.30
C SER A 74 46.37 37.39 59.52
N ARG A 75 46.61 38.36 58.63
CA ARG A 75 45.55 38.96 57.78
C ARG A 75 44.79 37.92 56.96
N GLU A 76 45.45 36.84 56.56
CA GLU A 76 44.86 35.72 55.84
C GLU A 76 43.95 34.87 56.74
N GLU A 77 44.37 34.56 57.97
CA GLU A 77 43.57 33.82 58.94
C GLU A 77 42.34 34.64 59.38
N CYS A 78 42.50 35.93 59.65
CA CYS A 78 41.40 36.87 59.91
C CYS A 78 40.40 36.99 58.75
N SER A 79 40.80 36.68 57.51
CA SER A 79 39.87 36.64 56.36
C SER A 79 38.99 35.38 56.32
N ARG A 80 39.33 34.36 57.12
CA ARG A 80 38.61 33.08 57.23
C ARG A 80 37.84 32.91 58.55
N VAL A 81 37.82 33.93 59.42
CA VAL A 81 37.08 33.94 60.68
C VAL A 81 35.80 34.77 60.55
N GLY A 82 34.68 34.21 60.99
CA GLY A 82 33.38 34.87 61.10
C GLY A 82 32.41 34.66 59.93
N ILE A 83 31.11 34.71 60.25
CA ILE A 83 29.99 34.59 59.30
C ILE A 83 30.02 35.75 58.31
N SER A 84 30.37 36.97 58.75
CA SER A 84 30.52 38.15 57.89
C SER A 84 31.53 37.92 56.75
N ARG A 85 32.67 37.28 57.05
CA ARG A 85 33.71 36.95 56.06
C ARG A 85 33.29 35.78 55.16
N LEU A 86 32.69 34.74 55.75
CA LEU A 86 32.11 33.62 55.01
C LEU A 86 31.04 34.10 54.01
N ARG A 87 30.15 35.00 54.43
CA ARG A 87 29.11 35.59 53.59
C ARG A 87 29.72 36.34 52.41
N TRP A 88 30.66 37.25 52.66
CA TRP A 88 31.30 38.03 51.59
C TRP A 88 32.00 37.12 50.57
N PHE A 89 32.71 36.09 51.04
CA PHE A 89 33.33 35.09 50.16
C PHE A 89 32.31 34.29 49.35
N LEU A 90 31.17 33.90 49.93
CA LEU A 90 30.12 33.19 49.21
C LEU A 90 29.40 34.10 48.19
N GLU A 91 29.20 35.39 48.50
CA GLU A 91 28.66 36.39 47.59
C GLU A 91 29.61 36.62 46.40
N GLU A 92 30.91 36.81 46.65
CA GLU A 92 31.94 36.95 45.60
C GLU A 92 32.04 35.69 44.74
N LEU A 93 32.08 34.49 45.35
CA LEU A 93 32.16 33.22 44.64
C LEU A 93 30.91 33.00 43.78
N LEU A 94 29.71 33.28 44.30
CA LEU A 94 28.46 33.17 43.55
C LEU A 94 28.45 34.14 42.36
N GLN A 95 28.85 35.40 42.57
CA GLN A 95 28.91 36.41 41.52
C GLN A 95 29.93 36.03 40.43
N ARG A 96 31.12 35.56 40.82
CA ARG A 96 32.15 35.09 39.88
C ARG A 96 31.65 33.91 39.06
N ARG A 97 31.08 32.88 39.71
CA ARG A 97 30.49 31.72 39.00
C ARG A 97 29.33 32.11 38.10
N TYR A 98 28.52 33.10 38.49
CA TYR A 98 27.48 33.66 37.63
C TYR A 98 28.09 34.31 36.39
N LEU A 99 29.03 35.26 36.56
CA LEU A 99 29.68 35.97 35.45
C LEU A 99 30.47 35.03 34.52
N ASP A 100 31.15 34.01 35.05
CA ASP A 100 31.82 32.96 34.27
C ASP A 100 30.82 32.14 33.41
N SER A 101 29.58 31.99 33.87
CA SER A 101 28.56 31.16 33.19
C SER A 101 27.67 31.93 32.19
N VAL A 102 27.45 33.23 32.42
CA VAL A 102 26.60 34.10 31.59
C VAL A 102 26.97 34.07 30.09
N PRO A 103 28.26 34.15 29.68
CA PRO A 103 28.67 34.07 28.28
C PRO A 103 28.25 32.79 27.56
N ASN A 104 28.03 31.69 28.28
CA ASN A 104 27.57 30.41 27.71
C ASN A 104 26.02 30.32 27.71
N ILE A 105 25.37 30.85 28.74
CA ILE A 105 23.91 30.76 28.93
C ILE A 105 23.17 31.69 27.95
N ILE A 106 23.59 32.95 27.80
CA ILE A 106 22.87 33.93 26.96
C ILE A 106 22.80 33.50 25.48
N PRO A 107 23.89 33.07 24.81
CA PRO A 107 23.82 32.60 23.42
C PRO A 107 22.92 31.36 23.26
N THR A 108 22.90 30.48 24.26
CA THR A 108 22.03 29.29 24.28
C THR A 108 20.57 29.70 24.35
N LEU A 109 20.22 30.63 25.25
CA LEU A 109 18.87 31.16 25.38
C LEU A 109 18.39 31.90 24.11
N ASN A 110 19.29 32.67 23.48
CA ASN A 110 19.03 33.34 22.19
C ASN A 110 18.83 32.34 21.04
N LYS A 111 19.55 31.21 21.03
CA LYS A 111 19.37 30.14 20.05
C LYS A 111 18.02 29.46 20.21
N GLU A 112 17.57 29.20 21.44
CA GLU A 112 16.25 28.64 21.70
C GLU A 112 15.13 29.62 21.31
N LEU A 113 15.23 30.90 21.66
CA LEU A 113 14.28 31.94 21.23
C LEU A 113 14.11 31.96 19.70
N ARG A 114 15.21 31.96 18.95
CA ARG A 114 15.17 31.90 17.46
C ARG A 114 14.53 30.59 16.97
N THR A 115 14.87 29.46 17.61
CA THR A 115 14.36 28.14 17.22
C THR A 115 12.85 28.02 17.45
N ILE A 116 12.34 28.47 18.60
CA ILE A 116 10.91 28.49 18.92
C ILE A 116 10.16 29.47 18.00
N THR A 117 10.73 30.67 17.77
CA THR A 117 10.15 31.66 16.85
C THR A 117 10.00 31.11 15.43
N ASN A 118 11.05 30.47 14.89
CA ASN A 118 11.01 29.87 13.55
C ASN A 118 10.00 28.71 13.47
N LYS A 119 9.94 27.84 14.50
CA LYS A 119 8.92 26.77 14.59
C LYS A 119 7.49 27.32 14.65
N LEU A 120 7.27 28.41 15.38
CA LEU A 120 5.97 29.06 15.51
C LEU A 120 5.55 29.75 14.20
N GLN A 121 6.49 30.38 13.48
CA GLN A 121 6.26 30.91 12.13
C GLN A 121 5.89 29.79 11.16
N GLN A 122 6.65 28.70 11.12
CA GLN A 122 6.35 27.52 10.28
C GLN A 122 4.96 26.95 10.59
N THR A 123 4.64 26.69 11.87
CA THR A 123 3.33 26.15 12.29
C THR A 123 2.19 27.09 11.91
N THR A 124 2.42 28.41 11.90
CA THR A 124 1.44 29.42 11.49
C THR A 124 1.28 29.46 9.96
N GLN A 125 2.35 29.27 9.19
CA GLN A 125 2.29 29.09 7.74
C GLN A 125 1.55 27.79 7.38
N ASP A 126 1.88 26.66 8.02
CA ASP A 126 1.22 25.37 7.80
C ASP A 126 -0.30 25.46 8.05
N LEU A 127 -0.72 26.20 9.07
CA LEU A 127 -2.14 26.51 9.34
C LEU A 127 -2.80 27.38 8.26
N GLY A 128 -2.06 28.28 7.61
CA GLY A 128 -2.53 29.08 6.48
C GLY A 128 -2.56 28.30 5.16
N GLU A 129 -1.66 27.34 4.99
CA GLU A 129 -1.64 26.40 3.86
C GLU A 129 -2.74 25.34 3.94
N LEU A 130 -3.30 25.11 5.14
CA LEU A 130 -4.47 24.27 5.42
C LEU A 130 -5.81 24.83 4.87
N ASN A 131 -5.76 25.46 3.68
CA ASN A 131 -6.91 25.98 2.98
C ASN A 131 -7.60 24.86 2.20
N GLU A 132 -8.82 24.52 2.62
CA GLU A 132 -9.65 23.46 2.05
C GLU A 132 -9.81 23.57 0.53
N THR A 133 -9.87 24.78 -0.04
CA THR A 133 -10.00 24.97 -1.49
C THR A 133 -8.77 24.49 -2.25
N ARG A 134 -7.56 24.77 -1.73
CA ARG A 134 -6.29 24.30 -2.29
C ARG A 134 -6.12 22.80 -2.12
N LEU A 135 -6.57 22.25 -0.99
CA LEU A 135 -6.48 20.83 -0.70
C LEU A 135 -7.44 19.99 -1.55
N ARG A 136 -8.68 20.48 -1.76
CA ARG A 136 -9.64 19.93 -2.73
C ARG A 136 -9.03 19.94 -4.15
N GLU A 137 -8.39 21.03 -4.56
CA GLU A 137 -7.75 21.13 -5.88
C GLU A 137 -6.56 20.18 -6.05
N ARG A 138 -5.67 20.09 -5.06
CA ARG A 138 -4.59 19.09 -5.03
C ARG A 138 -5.15 17.67 -5.09
N GLY A 139 -6.29 17.41 -4.44
CA GLY A 139 -7.03 16.16 -4.52
C GLY A 139 -7.57 15.85 -5.93
N ARG A 140 -8.08 16.85 -6.66
CA ARG A 140 -8.49 16.68 -8.08
C ARG A 140 -7.31 16.31 -8.97
N ILE A 141 -6.20 17.05 -8.85
CA ILE A 141 -4.98 16.80 -9.63
C ILE A 141 -4.46 15.39 -9.35
N PHE A 142 -4.32 15.00 -8.07
CA PHE A 142 -3.90 13.65 -7.69
C PHE A 142 -4.84 12.56 -8.22
N ARG A 143 -6.15 12.77 -8.16
CA ARG A 143 -7.16 11.85 -8.74
C ARG A 143 -6.92 11.67 -10.24
N ASP A 144 -6.75 12.75 -10.99
CA ASP A 144 -6.61 12.65 -12.44
C ASP A 144 -5.22 12.08 -12.84
N SER A 145 -4.15 12.39 -12.12
CA SER A 145 -2.86 11.68 -12.23
C SER A 145 -3.01 10.17 -11.95
N LEU A 146 -3.72 9.78 -10.89
CA LEU A 146 -3.96 8.37 -10.53
C LEU A 146 -4.71 7.64 -11.65
N LEU A 147 -5.78 8.23 -12.17
CA LEU A 147 -6.57 7.66 -13.26
C LEU A 147 -5.72 7.47 -14.53
N ALA A 148 -4.81 8.42 -14.82
CA ALA A 148 -3.84 8.27 -15.91
C ALA A 148 -2.88 7.10 -15.68
N LYS A 149 -2.35 6.91 -14.45
CA LYS A 149 -1.49 5.75 -14.12
C LYS A 149 -2.24 4.43 -14.19
N LEU A 150 -3.48 4.36 -13.70
CA LEU A 150 -4.32 3.15 -13.79
C LEU A 150 -4.60 2.76 -15.25
N SER A 151 -5.00 3.72 -16.09
CA SER A 151 -5.22 3.49 -17.53
C SER A 151 -3.95 2.98 -18.23
N LEU A 152 -2.79 3.55 -17.90
CA LEU A 152 -1.48 3.11 -18.40
C LEU A 152 -1.15 1.66 -17.98
N LEU A 153 -1.43 1.27 -16.73
CA LEU A 153 -1.21 -0.10 -16.25
C LEU A 153 -2.15 -1.13 -16.91
N LEU A 154 -3.40 -0.74 -17.19
CA LEU A 154 -4.38 -1.61 -17.86
C LEU A 154 -4.11 -1.78 -19.35
N ARG A 155 -3.64 -0.72 -20.05
CA ARG A 155 -3.21 -0.81 -21.46
C ARG A 155 -1.90 -1.57 -21.66
N GLY A 156 -1.08 -1.67 -20.62
CA GLY A 156 0.26 -2.25 -20.66
C GLY A 156 1.33 -1.18 -20.55
N SER A 157 2.32 -1.42 -19.70
CA SER A 157 3.35 -0.45 -19.36
C SER A 157 4.63 -1.15 -18.89
N VAL A 158 5.78 -0.56 -19.17
CA VAL A 158 7.11 -0.98 -18.68
C VAL A 158 7.65 -0.07 -17.55
N VAL A 159 6.83 0.86 -17.05
CA VAL A 159 7.28 1.94 -16.14
C VAL A 159 7.48 1.45 -14.69
N ALA A 160 6.84 0.35 -14.28
CA ALA A 160 7.03 -0.27 -12.97
C ALA A 160 7.95 -1.50 -13.09
N SER A 161 8.85 -1.71 -12.12
CA SER A 161 9.75 -2.89 -12.16
C SER A 161 8.95 -4.20 -11.99
N PRO A 162 9.05 -5.16 -12.94
CA PRO A 162 8.46 -6.49 -12.81
C PRO A 162 9.01 -7.30 -11.63
N GLU A 163 10.21 -6.98 -11.14
CA GLU A 163 10.83 -7.64 -9.98
C GLU A 163 10.17 -7.23 -8.66
N LYS A 164 9.60 -6.03 -8.59
CA LYS A 164 8.89 -5.55 -7.40
C LYS A 164 7.38 -5.78 -7.47
N TYR A 165 6.78 -5.65 -8.66
CA TYR A 165 5.31 -5.62 -8.83
C TYR A 165 4.73 -6.71 -9.73
N GLY A 166 5.54 -7.38 -10.55
CA GLY A 166 5.07 -8.49 -11.35
C GLY A 166 4.87 -9.76 -10.52
N GLU A 167 3.96 -10.62 -10.95
CA GLU A 167 3.76 -11.96 -10.40
C GLU A 167 4.01 -13.01 -11.48
N SER A 168 4.57 -14.16 -11.09
CA SER A 168 4.56 -15.37 -11.90
C SER A 168 3.19 -16.04 -11.83
N LEU A 169 2.90 -16.98 -12.74
CA LEU A 169 1.66 -17.75 -12.68
C LEU A 169 1.48 -18.51 -11.36
N GLN A 170 2.58 -18.89 -10.70
CA GLN A 170 2.55 -19.57 -9.41
C GLN A 170 2.14 -18.62 -8.28
N ASP A 171 2.71 -17.40 -8.25
CA ASP A 171 2.38 -16.39 -7.24
C ASP A 171 0.89 -16.02 -7.31
N GLU A 172 0.39 -15.81 -8.54
CA GLU A 172 -1.02 -15.55 -8.79
C GLU A 172 -1.93 -16.70 -8.35
N ARG A 173 -1.54 -17.96 -8.65
CA ARG A 173 -2.31 -19.15 -8.25
C ARG A 173 -2.47 -19.25 -6.74
N LEU A 174 -1.47 -18.80 -5.98
CA LEU A 174 -1.51 -18.77 -4.52
C LEU A 174 -2.35 -17.61 -3.97
N GLN A 175 -2.24 -16.40 -4.54
CA GLN A 175 -2.89 -15.19 -3.99
C GLN A 175 -4.26 -14.86 -4.60
N GLY A 176 -4.44 -15.14 -5.89
CA GLY A 176 -5.63 -14.88 -6.68
C GLY A 176 -6.45 -16.13 -7.03
N GLY A 177 -6.15 -17.28 -6.42
CA GLY A 177 -6.89 -18.54 -6.56
C GLY A 177 -6.62 -19.30 -7.85
N VAL A 178 -6.57 -20.64 -7.77
CA VAL A 178 -6.32 -21.52 -8.93
C VAL A 178 -7.61 -21.73 -9.72
N ILE A 179 -7.53 -21.70 -11.06
CA ILE A 179 -8.60 -22.24 -11.91
C ILE A 179 -8.43 -23.76 -11.98
N VAL A 180 -9.38 -24.49 -11.41
CA VAL A 180 -9.33 -25.95 -11.21
C VAL A 180 -10.48 -26.60 -11.98
N SER A 181 -10.15 -27.52 -12.87
CA SER A 181 -11.12 -28.35 -13.59
C SER A 181 -11.95 -29.21 -12.62
N PRO A 182 -13.17 -29.65 -13.00
CA PRO A 182 -14.00 -30.55 -12.19
C PRO A 182 -13.26 -31.81 -11.70
N ASP A 183 -12.32 -32.32 -12.48
CA ASP A 183 -11.47 -33.49 -12.16
C ASP A 183 -10.41 -33.23 -11.07
N GLY A 184 -10.35 -32.02 -10.48
CA GLY A 184 -9.31 -31.59 -9.55
C GLY A 184 -7.93 -31.36 -10.18
N LEU A 185 -7.75 -31.71 -11.46
CA LEU A 185 -6.49 -31.62 -12.18
C LEU A 185 -6.12 -30.15 -12.49
N GLN A 186 -4.95 -29.73 -12.03
CA GLN A 186 -4.38 -28.43 -12.37
C GLN A 186 -3.65 -28.47 -13.71
N MET A 187 -3.80 -27.43 -14.53
CA MET A 187 -3.08 -27.35 -15.79
C MET A 187 -1.56 -27.15 -15.58
N PRO A 188 -0.69 -27.96 -16.22
CA PRO A 188 0.76 -27.84 -16.04
C PRO A 188 1.31 -26.51 -16.55
N HIS A 189 2.19 -25.88 -15.76
CA HIS A 189 2.77 -24.55 -16.03
C HIS A 189 3.32 -24.35 -17.44
N LYS A 190 3.89 -25.41 -18.05
CA LYS A 190 4.50 -25.38 -19.38
C LYS A 190 3.53 -25.03 -20.52
N HIS A 191 2.22 -25.15 -20.31
CA HIS A 191 1.20 -24.89 -21.34
C HIS A 191 0.65 -23.47 -21.34
N VAL A 192 0.81 -22.71 -20.25
CA VAL A 192 0.26 -21.36 -20.14
C VAL A 192 1.30 -20.36 -20.67
N PRO A 193 0.94 -19.45 -21.58
CA PRO A 193 1.90 -18.47 -22.11
C PRO A 193 2.45 -17.59 -20.99
N ASN A 194 3.75 -17.29 -21.06
CA ASN A 194 4.45 -16.42 -20.12
C ASN A 194 4.33 -16.86 -18.64
N ALA A 195 4.15 -18.15 -18.35
CA ALA A 195 3.92 -18.66 -17.00
C ALA A 195 5.02 -18.31 -15.98
N THR A 196 6.29 -18.31 -16.41
CA THR A 196 7.46 -17.99 -15.58
C THR A 196 7.77 -16.50 -15.51
N MET A 197 7.21 -15.68 -16.40
CA MET A 197 7.48 -14.24 -16.44
C MET A 197 6.72 -13.53 -15.32
N ARG A 198 7.31 -12.46 -14.76
CA ARG A 198 6.62 -11.63 -13.77
C ARG A 198 5.84 -10.53 -14.48
N LEU A 199 4.51 -10.57 -14.42
CA LEU A 199 3.61 -9.64 -15.13
C LEU A 199 2.69 -8.92 -14.14
N TYR A 200 2.22 -7.73 -14.53
CA TYR A 200 1.22 -6.94 -13.81
C TYR A 200 0.23 -6.28 -14.79
N GLY A 201 -0.91 -5.78 -14.27
CA GLY A 201 -1.87 -4.99 -15.06
C GLY A 201 -2.47 -5.76 -16.24
N GLY A 202 -2.61 -5.11 -17.39
CA GLY A 202 -3.23 -5.72 -18.58
C GLY A 202 -2.56 -6.99 -19.08
N ALA A 203 -1.23 -7.07 -19.04
CA ALA A 203 -0.48 -8.27 -19.44
C ALA A 203 -0.78 -9.47 -18.51
N GLN A 204 -0.97 -9.19 -17.22
CA GLN A 204 -1.35 -10.17 -16.21
C GLN A 204 -2.78 -10.68 -16.44
N TYR A 205 -3.71 -9.75 -16.69
CA TYR A 205 -5.11 -10.03 -17.02
C TYR A 205 -5.23 -10.96 -18.24
N HIS A 206 -4.51 -10.67 -19.34
CA HIS A 206 -4.53 -11.50 -20.54
C HIS A 206 -3.95 -12.91 -20.32
N ARG A 207 -2.96 -13.07 -19.43
CA ARG A 207 -2.44 -14.41 -19.06
C ARG A 207 -3.49 -15.25 -18.34
N ALA A 208 -4.21 -14.68 -17.39
CA ALA A 208 -5.30 -15.38 -16.69
C ALA A 208 -6.43 -15.78 -17.65
N MET A 209 -6.80 -14.90 -18.60
CA MET A 209 -7.78 -15.23 -19.64
C MET A 209 -7.28 -16.36 -20.57
N ALA A 210 -5.98 -16.37 -20.92
CA ALA A 210 -5.39 -17.44 -21.70
C ALA A 210 -5.32 -18.78 -20.95
N GLU A 211 -5.03 -18.77 -19.64
CA GLU A 211 -5.11 -19.94 -18.76
C GLU A 211 -6.53 -20.53 -18.75
N PHE A 212 -7.55 -19.69 -18.53
CA PHE A 212 -8.96 -20.10 -18.60
C PHE A 212 -9.31 -20.73 -19.96
N ARG A 213 -8.95 -20.07 -21.07
CA ARG A 213 -9.20 -20.59 -22.43
C ARG A 213 -8.59 -21.98 -22.65
N LEU A 214 -7.37 -22.21 -22.14
CA LEU A 214 -6.66 -23.49 -22.24
C LEU A 214 -7.21 -24.58 -21.32
N ILE A 215 -7.72 -24.22 -20.15
CA ILE A 215 -8.42 -25.14 -19.24
C ILE A 215 -9.74 -25.56 -19.86
N VAL A 216 -10.63 -24.59 -20.12
CA VAL A 216 -11.99 -24.87 -20.56
C VAL A 216 -12.01 -25.54 -21.93
N GLY A 217 -11.17 -25.10 -22.88
CA GLY A 217 -11.05 -25.73 -24.20
C GLY A 217 -10.51 -27.16 -24.21
N LYS A 218 -9.96 -27.66 -23.09
CA LYS A 218 -9.54 -29.06 -22.93
C LYS A 218 -10.56 -29.93 -22.21
N LEU A 219 -11.62 -29.35 -21.64
CA LEU A 219 -12.67 -30.10 -20.98
C LEU A 219 -13.46 -30.93 -21.99
N LYS A 220 -13.66 -32.19 -21.64
CA LYS A 220 -14.55 -33.12 -22.32
C LYS A 220 -15.72 -33.42 -21.40
N CYS A 221 -16.87 -33.79 -21.98
CA CYS A 221 -17.97 -34.29 -21.17
C CYS A 221 -17.57 -35.64 -20.55
N HIS A 222 -17.82 -35.83 -19.26
CA HIS A 222 -17.70 -37.13 -18.61
C HIS A 222 -18.65 -38.15 -19.25
N THR A 223 -18.23 -39.41 -19.29
CA THR A 223 -19.05 -40.53 -19.81
C THR A 223 -20.41 -40.55 -19.12
N VAL A 224 -21.47 -40.63 -19.92
CA VAL A 224 -22.84 -40.66 -19.40
C VAL A 224 -23.18 -42.10 -19.01
N SER A 225 -23.64 -42.29 -17.77
CA SER A 225 -24.06 -43.62 -17.32
C SER A 225 -25.42 -44.00 -17.93
N ARG A 226 -25.68 -45.31 -18.08
CA ARG A 226 -27.00 -45.82 -18.48
C ARG A 226 -28.11 -45.32 -17.55
N GLU A 227 -27.82 -45.15 -16.26
CA GLU A 227 -28.75 -44.60 -15.27
C GLU A 227 -29.10 -43.14 -15.56
N GLU A 228 -28.11 -42.28 -15.89
CA GLU A 228 -28.35 -40.89 -16.29
C GLU A 228 -29.21 -40.81 -17.56
N ILE A 229 -28.95 -41.68 -18.55
CA ILE A 229 -29.76 -41.78 -19.77
C ILE A 229 -31.21 -42.15 -19.43
N VAL A 230 -31.42 -43.25 -18.71
CA VAL A 230 -32.78 -43.73 -18.36
C VAL A 230 -33.54 -42.71 -17.50
N ASN A 231 -32.87 -42.02 -16.57
CA ASN A 231 -33.49 -40.98 -15.74
C ASN A 231 -33.87 -39.72 -16.54
N ALA A 232 -33.11 -39.36 -17.58
CA ALA A 232 -33.46 -38.25 -18.48
C ALA A 232 -34.53 -38.61 -19.53
N CYS A 233 -34.73 -39.91 -19.79
CA CYS A 233 -35.66 -40.49 -20.74
C CYS A 233 -37.12 -40.58 -20.25
N GLY A 234 -37.58 -39.59 -19.47
CA GLY A 234 -38.91 -39.55 -18.86
C GLY A 234 -40.09 -39.56 -19.85
N VAL A 235 -41.30 -39.68 -19.30
CA VAL A 235 -42.56 -39.78 -20.07
C VAL A 235 -42.92 -38.42 -20.70
N GLU A 236 -43.31 -38.41 -21.98
CA GLU A 236 -43.92 -37.26 -22.65
C GLU A 236 -45.44 -37.45 -22.80
N ASP A 237 -46.23 -36.39 -22.60
CA ASP A 237 -47.71 -36.45 -22.53
C ASP A 237 -48.43 -36.87 -23.84
N ILE A 238 -47.69 -37.01 -24.94
CA ILE A 238 -48.25 -37.13 -26.30
C ILE A 238 -47.89 -38.48 -26.96
N HIS A 239 -46.79 -39.13 -26.56
CA HIS A 239 -46.29 -40.35 -27.21
C HIS A 239 -45.70 -41.37 -26.21
N ASP A 240 -46.02 -42.66 -26.39
CA ASP A 240 -45.55 -43.79 -25.55
C ASP A 240 -44.08 -44.20 -25.81
N GLY A 241 -43.30 -43.31 -26.44
CA GLY A 241 -41.93 -43.54 -26.90
C GLY A 241 -40.93 -42.60 -26.24
N THR A 242 -39.69 -43.06 -26.10
CA THR A 242 -38.63 -42.33 -25.40
C THR A 242 -37.91 -41.34 -26.32
N ASN A 243 -37.91 -40.05 -25.97
CA ASN A 243 -37.18 -39.04 -26.75
C ASN A 243 -35.70 -38.93 -26.33
N TYR A 244 -34.85 -39.77 -26.91
CA TYR A 244 -33.41 -39.80 -26.62
C TYR A 244 -32.66 -38.50 -26.99
N VAL A 245 -33.13 -37.71 -27.97
CA VAL A 245 -32.52 -36.40 -28.27
C VAL A 245 -32.76 -35.42 -27.13
N ARG A 246 -34.00 -35.37 -26.61
CA ARG A 246 -34.34 -34.58 -25.43
C ARG A 246 -33.53 -35.02 -24.21
N ALA A 247 -33.40 -36.33 -23.98
CA ALA A 247 -32.58 -36.87 -22.89
C ALA A 247 -31.11 -36.44 -23.03
N ALA A 248 -30.52 -36.57 -24.22
CA ALA A 248 -29.16 -36.11 -24.51
C ALA A 248 -28.99 -34.60 -24.25
N CYS A 249 -29.95 -33.77 -24.69
CA CYS A 249 -29.95 -32.33 -24.40
C CYS A 249 -29.98 -32.04 -22.90
N VAL A 250 -30.89 -32.66 -22.13
CA VAL A 250 -31.02 -32.45 -20.68
C VAL A 250 -29.75 -32.83 -19.92
N ILE A 251 -29.14 -33.97 -20.26
CA ILE A 251 -27.89 -34.43 -19.64
C ILE A 251 -26.74 -33.48 -19.98
N ALA A 252 -26.60 -33.11 -21.26
CA ALA A 252 -25.53 -32.23 -21.72
C ALA A 252 -25.63 -30.84 -21.09
N THR A 253 -26.83 -30.27 -20.96
CA THR A 253 -27.02 -28.95 -20.38
C THR A 253 -26.85 -28.95 -18.86
N SER A 254 -27.27 -30.01 -18.16
CA SER A 254 -26.98 -30.16 -16.72
C SER A 254 -25.48 -30.26 -16.48
N LYS A 255 -24.80 -31.25 -17.10
CA LYS A 255 -23.34 -31.42 -16.93
C LYS A 255 -22.56 -30.17 -17.35
N ALA A 256 -22.97 -29.49 -18.43
CA ALA A 256 -22.33 -28.24 -18.83
C ALA A 256 -22.49 -27.13 -17.78
N ARG A 257 -23.67 -26.99 -17.17
CA ARG A 257 -23.88 -26.00 -16.12
C ARG A 257 -23.00 -26.30 -14.90
N ASP A 258 -23.03 -27.53 -14.41
CA ASP A 258 -22.29 -27.96 -13.22
C ASP A 258 -20.77 -27.79 -13.40
N VAL A 259 -20.27 -27.93 -14.63
CA VAL A 259 -18.87 -27.71 -14.99
C VAL A 259 -18.50 -26.23 -15.17
N PHE A 260 -19.29 -25.44 -15.92
CA PHE A 260 -18.90 -24.08 -16.30
C PHE A 260 -19.26 -23.00 -15.27
N GLU A 261 -20.33 -23.18 -14.47
CA GLU A 261 -20.70 -22.26 -13.38
C GLU A 261 -19.52 -21.98 -12.41
N PRO A 262 -18.86 -22.99 -11.79
CA PRO A 262 -17.73 -22.74 -10.89
C PRO A 262 -16.49 -22.16 -11.59
N LEU A 263 -16.25 -22.49 -12.86
CA LEU A 263 -15.10 -21.99 -13.61
C LEU A 263 -15.22 -20.48 -13.91
N LEU A 264 -16.44 -19.99 -14.17
CA LEU A 264 -16.71 -18.55 -14.32
C LEU A 264 -16.49 -17.78 -13.02
N HIS A 265 -16.87 -18.34 -11.87
CA HIS A 265 -16.57 -17.79 -10.55
C HIS A 265 -15.05 -17.72 -10.28
N GLN A 266 -14.31 -18.79 -10.57
CA GLN A 266 -12.84 -18.81 -10.40
C GLN A 266 -12.16 -17.76 -11.28
N LEU A 267 -12.62 -17.57 -12.53
CA LEU A 267 -12.13 -16.51 -13.42
C LEU A 267 -12.44 -15.12 -12.86
N GLY A 268 -13.68 -14.85 -12.41
CA GLY A 268 -14.07 -13.56 -11.83
C GLY A 268 -13.23 -13.16 -10.62
N PHE A 269 -13.03 -14.11 -9.70
CA PHE A 269 -12.16 -13.93 -8.52
C PHE A 269 -10.71 -13.61 -8.92
N ARG A 270 -10.14 -14.37 -9.88
CA ARG A 270 -8.77 -14.20 -10.36
C ARG A 270 -8.54 -12.86 -11.05
N LEU A 271 -9.43 -12.45 -11.94
CA LEU A 271 -9.32 -11.16 -12.63
C LEU A 271 -9.52 -9.98 -11.66
N SER A 272 -10.40 -10.13 -10.67
CA SER A 272 -10.57 -9.15 -9.58
C SER A 272 -9.31 -8.96 -8.74
N HIS A 273 -8.62 -10.05 -8.39
CA HIS A 273 -7.33 -9.99 -7.70
C HIS A 273 -6.30 -9.17 -8.51
N ILE A 274 -6.17 -9.43 -9.81
CA ILE A 274 -5.26 -8.71 -10.71
C ILE A 274 -5.58 -7.21 -10.76
N LEU A 275 -6.87 -6.84 -10.84
CA LEU A 275 -7.27 -5.43 -10.82
C LEU A 275 -6.99 -4.75 -9.48
N ARG A 276 -7.30 -5.39 -8.34
CA ARG A 276 -6.99 -4.84 -7.00
C ARG A 276 -5.49 -4.56 -6.83
N ARG A 277 -4.61 -5.42 -7.39
CA ARG A 277 -3.15 -5.18 -7.41
C ARG A 277 -2.70 -4.01 -8.28
N SER A 278 -3.48 -3.56 -9.26
CA SER A 278 -3.12 -2.40 -10.10
C SER A 278 -3.07 -1.09 -9.32
N LEU A 279 -3.87 -0.95 -8.24
CA LEU A 279 -3.97 0.27 -7.46
C LEU A 279 -2.72 0.57 -6.61
N PRO A 280 -2.16 -0.37 -5.80
CA PRO A 280 -0.87 -0.16 -5.13
C PRO A 280 0.29 0.18 -6.09
N ILE A 281 0.28 -0.39 -7.30
CA ILE A 281 1.28 -0.08 -8.33
C ILE A 281 1.10 1.37 -8.81
N ALA A 282 -0.14 1.81 -9.07
CA ALA A 282 -0.43 3.18 -9.45
C ALA A 282 -0.02 4.19 -8.37
N PHE A 283 -0.28 3.92 -7.09
CA PHE A 283 0.18 4.77 -5.98
C PHE A 283 1.72 4.86 -5.90
N HIS A 284 2.44 3.76 -6.09
CA HIS A 284 3.90 3.80 -6.13
C HIS A 284 4.45 4.62 -7.32
N LEU A 285 3.80 4.55 -8.48
CA LEU A 285 4.16 5.36 -9.64
C LEU A 285 3.94 6.87 -9.38
N LEU A 286 2.86 7.25 -8.71
CA LEU A 286 2.63 8.64 -8.28
C LEU A 286 3.69 9.11 -7.29
N GLN A 287 3.98 8.30 -6.26
CA GLN A 287 4.99 8.62 -5.26
C GLN A 287 6.38 8.83 -5.90
N ARG A 288 6.75 8.01 -6.89
CA ARG A 288 8.01 8.14 -7.63
C ARG A 288 8.05 9.43 -8.47
N ASP A 289 6.92 9.82 -9.05
CA ASP A 289 6.83 10.98 -9.93
C ASP A 289 6.63 12.31 -9.14
N GLY A 290 6.62 12.26 -7.80
CA GLY A 290 6.48 13.43 -6.92
C GLY A 290 5.04 13.79 -6.54
N ASP A 291 4.05 13.14 -7.15
CA ASP A 291 2.61 13.33 -6.90
C ASP A 291 2.17 12.64 -5.60
N TYR A 292 2.67 13.12 -4.45
CA TYR A 292 2.27 12.62 -3.13
C TYR A 292 1.40 13.64 -2.35
N ILE A 293 0.43 13.13 -1.59
CA ILE A 293 -0.30 13.88 -0.57
C ILE A 293 0.13 13.31 0.79
N SER A 294 1.18 13.88 1.38
CA SER A 294 1.83 13.34 2.60
C SER A 294 0.93 13.24 3.83
N SER A 295 -0.18 13.98 3.85
CA SER A 295 -1.01 14.13 5.04
C SER A 295 -2.16 13.12 5.14
N ASP A 296 -2.51 12.43 4.03
CA ASP A 296 -3.86 11.87 3.89
C ASP A 296 -3.94 10.37 3.57
N ALA A 297 -3.57 9.57 4.58
CA ALA A 297 -3.97 8.18 4.65
C ALA A 297 -5.50 8.01 4.49
N PHE A 298 -6.31 8.98 4.92
CA PHE A 298 -7.77 8.96 4.77
C PHE A 298 -8.25 9.17 3.33
N PHE A 299 -7.67 10.11 2.59
CA PHE A 299 -8.00 10.34 1.17
C PHE A 299 -7.60 9.14 0.31
N VAL A 300 -6.37 8.63 0.49
CA VAL A 300 -5.86 7.45 -0.21
C VAL A 300 -6.73 6.22 0.10
N ARG A 301 -7.11 6.01 1.36
CA ARG A 301 -8.01 4.91 1.78
C ARG A 301 -9.42 5.06 1.22
N ARG A 302 -9.95 6.28 1.09
CA ARG A 302 -11.25 6.54 0.45
C ARG A 302 -11.22 6.19 -1.03
N ILE A 303 -10.16 6.57 -1.74
CA ILE A 303 -9.94 6.18 -3.14
C ILE A 303 -9.83 4.66 -3.26
N ALA A 304 -9.07 4.01 -2.38
CA ALA A 304 -8.92 2.55 -2.39
C ALA A 304 -10.24 1.82 -2.15
N SER A 305 -11.01 2.25 -1.14
CA SER A 305 -12.35 1.69 -0.88
C SER A 305 -13.32 1.90 -2.05
N ALA A 306 -13.29 3.06 -2.72
CA ALA A 306 -14.08 3.31 -3.92
C ALA A 306 -13.67 2.40 -5.08
N PHE A 307 -12.37 2.17 -5.27
CA PHE A 307 -11.84 1.26 -6.29
C PHE A 307 -12.21 -0.20 -6.01
N GLU A 308 -12.01 -0.69 -4.78
CA GLU A 308 -12.37 -2.06 -4.37
C GLU A 308 -13.88 -2.31 -4.53
N THR A 309 -14.72 -1.39 -4.04
CA THR A 309 -16.18 -1.48 -4.20
C THR A 309 -16.60 -1.50 -5.66
N PHE A 310 -15.92 -0.72 -6.52
CA PHE A 310 -16.20 -0.69 -7.96
C PHE A 310 -15.77 -1.99 -8.65
N VAL A 311 -14.59 -2.56 -8.32
CA VAL A 311 -14.16 -3.87 -8.80
C VAL A 311 -15.17 -4.94 -8.41
N ASP A 312 -15.59 -4.98 -7.14
CA ASP A 312 -16.53 -5.98 -6.62
C ASP A 312 -17.93 -5.86 -7.25
N SER A 313 -18.38 -4.65 -7.57
CA SER A 313 -19.66 -4.46 -8.28
C SER A 313 -19.56 -4.85 -9.76
N THR A 314 -18.47 -4.46 -10.42
CA THR A 314 -18.26 -4.74 -11.84
C THR A 314 -18.05 -6.24 -12.07
N GLU A 315 -17.38 -6.94 -11.16
CA GLU A 315 -17.22 -8.40 -11.22
C GLU A 315 -18.57 -9.10 -11.12
N ARG A 316 -19.38 -8.78 -10.08
CA ARG A 316 -20.72 -9.34 -9.90
C ARG A 316 -21.63 -9.08 -11.11
N ASP A 317 -21.60 -7.87 -11.68
CA ASP A 317 -22.41 -7.51 -12.84
C ASP A 317 -21.95 -8.24 -14.12
N CYS A 318 -20.63 -8.43 -14.30
CA CYS A 318 -20.08 -9.18 -15.43
C CYS A 318 -20.38 -10.69 -15.30
N LEU A 319 -20.13 -11.25 -14.12
CA LEU A 319 -20.40 -12.64 -13.80
C LEU A 319 -21.89 -12.97 -13.94
N GLY A 320 -22.78 -12.09 -13.46
CA GLY A 320 -24.23 -12.20 -13.66
C GLY A 320 -24.62 -12.35 -15.13
N LYS A 321 -24.02 -11.56 -16.03
CA LYS A 321 -24.24 -11.66 -17.49
C LYS A 321 -23.64 -12.92 -18.12
N CYS A 322 -22.54 -13.45 -17.58
CA CYS A 322 -22.00 -14.74 -18.01
C CYS A 322 -22.92 -15.89 -17.56
N MET A 323 -23.43 -15.83 -16.33
CA MET A 323 -24.36 -16.80 -15.78
C MET A 323 -25.74 -16.78 -16.46
N GLU A 324 -26.24 -15.60 -16.85
CA GLU A 324 -27.45 -15.47 -17.65
C GLU A 324 -27.28 -16.09 -19.05
N ASP A 325 -26.10 -15.94 -19.69
CA ASP A 325 -25.77 -16.59 -20.96
C ASP A 325 -25.80 -18.11 -20.84
N LEU A 326 -25.11 -18.63 -19.82
CA LEU A 326 -25.00 -20.05 -19.58
C LEU A 326 -26.41 -20.63 -19.37
N ARG A 327 -27.23 -19.98 -18.53
CA ARG A 327 -28.64 -20.33 -18.30
C ARG A 327 -29.49 -20.26 -19.57
N SER A 328 -29.31 -19.24 -20.41
CA SER A 328 -30.06 -19.06 -21.67
C SER A 328 -29.72 -20.18 -22.67
N MET A 329 -28.43 -20.42 -22.90
CA MET A 329 -27.90 -21.48 -23.76
C MET A 329 -28.30 -22.88 -23.27
N THR A 330 -28.31 -23.13 -21.95
CA THR A 330 -28.76 -24.40 -21.38
C THR A 330 -30.29 -24.57 -21.38
N ARG A 331 -31.07 -23.49 -21.50
CA ARG A 331 -32.54 -23.51 -21.54
C ARG A 331 -33.07 -23.75 -22.95
N TYR A 332 -32.47 -23.13 -23.95
CA TYR A 332 -32.87 -23.26 -25.35
C TYR A 332 -31.71 -23.76 -26.20
N VAL A 333 -31.56 -25.09 -26.26
CA VAL A 333 -30.58 -25.76 -27.13
C VAL A 333 -31.00 -25.61 -28.60
N THR A 334 -30.69 -24.46 -29.18
CA THR A 334 -30.88 -24.23 -30.62
C THR A 334 -29.83 -25.01 -31.41
N TRP A 335 -30.26 -25.79 -32.40
CA TRP A 335 -29.39 -26.70 -33.18
C TRP A 335 -28.48 -25.99 -34.21
N SER A 336 -28.00 -24.79 -33.86
CA SER A 336 -27.08 -23.94 -34.61
C SER A 336 -25.64 -24.00 -34.08
N LEU A 337 -25.26 -25.12 -33.44
CA LEU A 337 -23.85 -25.50 -33.31
C LEU A 337 -23.24 -25.54 -34.73
N HIS A 338 -22.20 -24.75 -34.94
CA HIS A 338 -21.65 -24.49 -36.26
C HIS A 338 -21.12 -25.75 -36.96
N ASN A 339 -21.00 -25.66 -38.29
CA ASN A 339 -20.83 -26.73 -39.28
C ASN A 339 -19.80 -27.85 -38.99
N LYS A 340 -18.88 -27.68 -38.03
CA LYS A 340 -17.78 -28.61 -37.72
C LYS A 340 -18.25 -29.90 -37.03
N GLY A 341 -19.20 -29.85 -36.11
CA GLY A 341 -19.70 -31.04 -35.40
C GLY A 341 -20.55 -31.98 -36.26
N ARG A 342 -21.27 -31.44 -37.25
CA ARG A 342 -22.18 -32.21 -38.12
C ARG A 342 -21.46 -33.27 -38.96
N SER A 343 -20.19 -33.02 -39.33
CA SER A 343 -19.34 -33.99 -40.04
C SER A 343 -18.97 -35.18 -39.18
N ALA A 344 -18.70 -34.97 -37.89
CA ALA A 344 -18.35 -36.04 -36.94
C ALA A 344 -19.56 -36.95 -36.66
N LEU A 345 -20.72 -36.36 -36.35
CA LEU A 345 -21.99 -37.10 -36.20
C LEU A 345 -22.34 -37.90 -37.48
N ARG A 346 -22.16 -37.31 -38.67
CA ARG A 346 -22.40 -37.99 -39.95
C ARG A 346 -21.45 -39.17 -40.16
N HIS A 347 -20.18 -39.05 -39.79
CA HIS A 347 -19.21 -40.15 -39.88
C HIS A 347 -19.58 -41.29 -38.91
N PHE A 348 -19.93 -40.95 -37.66
CA PHE A 348 -20.32 -41.91 -36.63
C PHE A 348 -21.60 -42.68 -37.01
N LEU A 349 -22.66 -41.97 -37.41
CA LEU A 349 -23.91 -42.57 -37.91
C LEU A 349 -23.69 -43.37 -39.20
N GLY A 350 -22.75 -42.95 -40.05
CA GLY A 350 -22.33 -43.68 -41.24
C GLY A 350 -21.74 -45.06 -40.91
N SER A 351 -20.85 -45.14 -39.90
CA SER A 351 -20.29 -46.43 -39.43
C SER A 351 -21.31 -47.33 -38.72
N VAL A 352 -22.33 -46.74 -38.05
CA VAL A 352 -23.41 -47.52 -37.41
C VAL A 352 -24.41 -48.05 -38.45
N SER A 353 -24.54 -47.38 -39.60
CA SER A 353 -25.46 -47.75 -40.69
C SER A 353 -24.96 -48.90 -41.59
N THR A 354 -23.80 -49.49 -41.31
CA THR A 354 -23.26 -50.63 -42.06
C THR A 354 -23.20 -51.94 -41.26
N PRO A 355 -24.35 -52.55 -40.90
CA PRO A 355 -24.39 -53.93 -40.45
C PRO A 355 -24.36 -54.90 -41.65
N ASN A 356 -23.20 -55.50 -41.89
CA ASN A 356 -23.08 -56.90 -42.33
C ASN A 356 -23.71 -57.33 -43.69
N GLU A 357 -23.17 -56.84 -44.83
CA GLU A 357 -23.39 -57.43 -46.18
C GLU A 357 -22.09 -57.89 -46.86
N GLN A 358 -21.13 -58.45 -46.11
CA GLN A 358 -19.93 -59.10 -46.67
C GLN A 358 -19.70 -60.50 -46.08
N SER A 359 -20.68 -61.39 -46.27
CA SER A 359 -20.55 -62.84 -45.99
C SER A 359 -21.58 -63.71 -46.73
N ALA A 360 -21.69 -63.57 -48.07
CA ALA A 360 -22.39 -64.55 -48.92
C ALA A 360 -22.13 -64.38 -50.44
N ALA A 361 -20.89 -64.59 -50.92
CA ALA A 361 -20.61 -65.02 -52.30
C ALA A 361 -19.12 -65.38 -52.46
N SER A 362 -18.83 -66.66 -52.70
CA SER A 362 -17.52 -67.12 -53.21
C SER A 362 -17.70 -67.69 -54.62
N MET A 363 -16.60 -67.75 -55.38
CA MET A 363 -16.50 -68.21 -56.78
C MET A 363 -17.07 -67.19 -57.81
N THR A 364 -16.41 -66.90 -58.95
CA THR A 364 -15.36 -67.65 -59.67
C THR A 364 -14.51 -66.75 -60.60
N ASN A 365 -13.25 -67.14 -60.86
CA ASN A 365 -12.35 -66.78 -61.99
C ASN A 365 -11.99 -65.29 -62.25
N ILE A 366 -10.72 -64.85 -62.15
CA ILE A 366 -9.45 -65.17 -62.89
C ILE A 366 -9.23 -64.29 -64.14
N GLY A 367 -8.07 -63.61 -64.15
CA GLY A 367 -7.47 -62.91 -65.31
C GLY A 367 -7.58 -61.38 -65.24
N LEU A 368 -6.55 -60.58 -65.53
CA LEU A 368 -5.12 -60.87 -65.72
C LEU A 368 -4.31 -59.57 -65.39
N GLU A 369 -3.00 -59.72 -65.22
CA GLU A 369 -2.00 -58.69 -64.91
C GLU A 369 -1.97 -57.49 -65.89
N GLY A 370 -1.45 -56.33 -65.43
CA GLY A 370 -0.80 -55.39 -66.37
C GLY A 370 -0.69 -53.91 -65.99
N PHE A 371 0.48 -53.52 -65.47
CA PHE A 371 1.19 -52.25 -65.74
C PHE A 371 0.53 -50.87 -65.49
N SER A 372 1.10 -50.16 -64.50
CA SER A 372 1.45 -48.73 -64.61
C SER A 372 2.87 -48.61 -65.26
N PRO A 373 3.50 -47.43 -65.53
CA PRO A 373 3.14 -46.07 -65.11
C PRO A 373 3.26 -45.01 -66.27
N PRO A 374 3.97 -43.85 -66.18
CA PRO A 374 3.29 -42.55 -66.21
C PRO A 374 3.84 -41.55 -67.25
N ASN A 375 3.15 -40.41 -67.40
CA ASN A 375 3.67 -39.07 -67.78
C ASN A 375 2.48 -38.11 -67.95
N SER A 376 2.54 -36.78 -67.85
CA SER A 376 3.42 -35.78 -67.22
C SER A 376 3.00 -34.42 -67.80
N SER A 377 2.92 -33.38 -66.98
CA SER A 377 2.99 -31.94 -67.35
C SER A 377 1.87 -31.27 -68.19
N ASN A 378 1.43 -30.10 -67.67
CA ASN A 378 1.16 -28.83 -68.37
C ASN A 378 0.02 -28.75 -69.42
N SER A 379 -0.65 -27.61 -69.66
CA SER A 379 -0.80 -26.33 -68.93
C SER A 379 -1.86 -25.43 -69.62
N CYS A 380 -2.48 -24.51 -68.87
CA CYS A 380 -3.06 -23.23 -69.33
C CYS A 380 -4.18 -23.16 -70.41
N LYS A 381 -5.35 -22.67 -69.95
CA LYS A 381 -6.14 -21.53 -70.50
C LYS A 381 -6.40 -21.42 -72.02
N GLN A 382 -7.69 -21.33 -72.40
CA GLN A 382 -8.26 -20.07 -72.93
C GLN A 382 -9.80 -20.05 -72.96
N ASP A 383 -10.37 -18.84 -72.83
CA ASP A 383 -11.80 -18.54 -72.95
C ASP A 383 -12.30 -18.56 -74.41
N SER A 384 -13.59 -18.83 -74.61
CA SER A 384 -14.46 -18.05 -75.52
C SER A 384 -15.95 -18.42 -75.36
N LYS A 385 -16.83 -17.44 -75.58
CA LYS A 385 -18.25 -17.44 -75.16
C LYS A 385 -19.16 -16.96 -76.29
N VAL A 386 -20.05 -17.82 -76.82
CA VAL A 386 -21.25 -17.42 -77.59
C VAL A 386 -22.43 -18.36 -77.28
N ARG A 387 -23.64 -17.79 -77.20
CA ARG A 387 -24.99 -18.36 -76.99
C ARG A 387 -25.91 -17.61 -78.00
N PRO A 388 -27.18 -17.97 -78.29
CA PRO A 388 -28.00 -19.15 -77.90
C PRO A 388 -28.54 -19.90 -79.15
N GLU A 389 -29.53 -20.81 -79.15
CA GLU A 389 -30.48 -21.37 -78.15
C GLU A 389 -30.53 -22.94 -78.27
N ASN A 390 -31.41 -23.74 -77.64
CA ASN A 390 -32.44 -23.55 -76.58
C ASN A 390 -32.61 -24.86 -75.73
N ASN A 391 -33.57 -24.87 -74.80
CA ASN A 391 -34.23 -26.01 -74.12
C ASN A 391 -33.43 -27.31 -73.85
N VAL A 392 -33.12 -27.56 -72.56
CA VAL A 392 -33.68 -28.68 -71.74
C VAL A 392 -33.02 -28.66 -70.34
N THR A 393 -33.87 -28.51 -69.31
CA THR A 393 -33.77 -28.91 -67.88
C THR A 393 -32.43 -28.81 -67.10
N LEU A 394 -32.41 -28.00 -66.04
CA LEU A 394 -31.35 -27.98 -65.00
C LEU A 394 -31.50 -29.14 -63.98
N PRO A 395 -30.42 -29.80 -63.55
CA PRO A 395 -30.42 -30.64 -62.36
C PRO A 395 -30.11 -29.82 -61.09
N ASN A 396 -31.18 -29.29 -60.51
CA ASN A 396 -31.53 -29.24 -59.09
C ASN A 396 -30.44 -29.09 -57.97
N GLN A 397 -30.58 -28.03 -57.15
CA GLN A 397 -29.77 -27.76 -55.93
C GLN A 397 -30.29 -28.49 -54.66
N GLU A 398 -31.19 -29.47 -54.79
CA GLU A 398 -31.93 -30.08 -53.66
C GLU A 398 -31.21 -31.24 -52.92
N SER A 399 -30.04 -31.69 -53.39
CA SER A 399 -29.35 -32.88 -52.83
C SER A 399 -28.88 -32.72 -51.37
N SER A 400 -28.58 -31.50 -50.94
CA SER A 400 -28.18 -31.21 -49.56
C SER A 400 -29.37 -31.26 -48.58
N GLN A 401 -30.51 -30.65 -48.94
CA GLN A 401 -31.68 -30.61 -48.05
C GLN A 401 -32.37 -31.98 -47.93
N THR A 402 -32.48 -32.71 -49.04
CA THR A 402 -33.08 -34.06 -49.06
C THR A 402 -32.28 -35.10 -48.26
N THR A 403 -30.96 -34.94 -48.16
CA THR A 403 -30.12 -35.81 -47.30
C THR A 403 -30.18 -35.40 -45.81
N HIS A 404 -30.37 -34.12 -45.51
CA HIS A 404 -30.65 -33.66 -44.14
C HIS A 404 -31.96 -34.24 -43.59
N VAL A 405 -33.05 -34.16 -44.35
CA VAL A 405 -34.35 -34.74 -43.95
C VAL A 405 -34.23 -36.26 -43.74
N LYS A 406 -33.56 -36.99 -44.63
CA LYS A 406 -33.39 -38.45 -44.48
C LYS A 406 -32.64 -38.84 -43.21
N LEU A 407 -31.56 -38.13 -42.84
CA LEU A 407 -30.78 -38.46 -41.65
C LEU A 407 -31.50 -38.07 -40.35
N VAL A 408 -32.27 -36.98 -40.35
CA VAL A 408 -33.16 -36.61 -39.23
C VAL A 408 -34.28 -37.63 -39.07
N ASN A 409 -34.97 -38.01 -40.15
CA ASN A 409 -36.04 -39.01 -40.12
C ASN A 409 -35.55 -40.40 -39.70
N LEU A 410 -34.29 -40.75 -39.97
CA LEU A 410 -33.68 -42.04 -39.60
C LEU A 410 -33.21 -42.05 -38.13
N LEU A 411 -32.70 -40.91 -37.64
CA LEU A 411 -32.57 -40.69 -36.19
C LEU A 411 -33.93 -40.81 -35.51
N GLU A 412 -34.93 -40.06 -35.97
CA GLU A 412 -36.29 -40.05 -35.41
C GLU A 412 -36.89 -41.48 -35.36
N SER A 413 -36.89 -42.22 -36.47
CA SER A 413 -37.43 -43.59 -36.52
C SER A 413 -36.67 -44.61 -35.67
N THR A 414 -35.38 -44.38 -35.39
CA THR A 414 -34.54 -45.26 -34.57
C THR A 414 -34.66 -44.93 -33.08
N LEU A 415 -34.87 -43.65 -32.74
CA LEU A 415 -34.88 -43.15 -31.36
C LEU A 415 -36.22 -43.33 -30.64
N TRP A 416 -37.37 -43.49 -31.33
CA TRP A 416 -38.65 -43.77 -30.66
C TRP A 416 -38.80 -45.22 -30.12
N ASN A 417 -37.69 -45.90 -29.77
CA ASN A 417 -37.68 -47.30 -29.31
C ASN A 417 -37.59 -47.44 -27.78
N ARG A 418 -38.53 -48.18 -27.18
CA ARG A 418 -38.58 -48.45 -25.73
C ARG A 418 -37.46 -49.33 -25.17
N LYS A 419 -36.75 -50.09 -26.01
CA LYS A 419 -35.62 -50.93 -25.58
C LYS A 419 -34.31 -50.20 -25.86
N LEU A 420 -33.67 -49.73 -24.79
CA LEU A 420 -32.32 -49.18 -24.81
C LEU A 420 -31.30 -50.28 -25.16
N ALA A 421 -31.06 -50.45 -26.46
CA ALA A 421 -29.97 -51.25 -27.00
C ALA A 421 -28.63 -50.55 -26.74
N PRO A 422 -27.50 -51.27 -26.58
CA PRO A 422 -26.19 -50.64 -26.36
C PRO A 422 -25.81 -49.65 -27.47
N THR A 423 -26.20 -49.91 -28.72
CA THR A 423 -26.03 -49.00 -29.85
C THR A 423 -26.76 -47.66 -29.70
N LEU A 424 -27.87 -47.60 -28.95
CA LEU A 424 -28.57 -46.35 -28.63
C LEU A 424 -27.86 -45.59 -27.50
N GLU A 425 -27.25 -46.28 -26.55
CA GLU A 425 -26.43 -45.65 -25.49
C GLU A 425 -25.21 -44.95 -26.07
N ASP A 426 -24.56 -45.56 -27.07
CA ASP A 426 -23.42 -44.97 -27.80
C ASP A 426 -23.84 -43.71 -28.57
N ILE A 427 -25.00 -43.75 -29.24
CA ILE A 427 -25.56 -42.58 -29.95
C ILE A 427 -25.89 -41.45 -28.98
N VAL A 428 -26.50 -41.74 -27.84
CA VAL A 428 -26.79 -40.73 -26.80
C VAL A 428 -25.51 -40.14 -26.22
N ASN A 429 -24.51 -40.96 -25.91
CA ASN A 429 -23.20 -40.48 -25.45
C ASN A 429 -22.51 -39.57 -26.47
N ALA A 430 -22.53 -39.93 -27.76
CA ALA A 430 -21.98 -39.10 -28.84
C ALA A 430 -22.73 -37.75 -28.99
N LEU A 431 -24.06 -37.77 -28.88
CA LEU A 431 -24.90 -36.56 -28.89
C LEU A 431 -24.60 -35.65 -27.68
N VAL A 432 -24.54 -36.21 -26.47
CA VAL A 432 -24.21 -35.45 -25.24
C VAL A 432 -22.84 -34.81 -25.36
N ALA A 433 -21.83 -35.55 -25.79
CA ALA A 433 -20.48 -35.04 -26.00
C ALA A 433 -20.47 -33.87 -26.98
N GLN A 434 -21.11 -33.99 -28.15
CA GLN A 434 -21.14 -32.93 -29.15
C GLN A 434 -21.90 -31.67 -28.67
N ILE A 435 -23.02 -31.82 -27.96
CA ILE A 435 -23.76 -30.69 -27.39
C ILE A 435 -22.89 -29.97 -26.36
N PHE A 436 -22.23 -30.72 -25.46
CA PHE A 436 -21.31 -30.18 -24.46
C PHE A 436 -20.13 -29.44 -25.11
N GLU A 437 -19.53 -29.95 -26.19
CA GLU A 437 -18.44 -29.27 -26.90
C GLU A 437 -18.88 -27.93 -27.50
N GLY A 438 -20.09 -27.84 -28.06
CA GLY A 438 -20.63 -26.56 -28.55
C GLY A 438 -20.91 -25.56 -27.44
N ILE A 439 -21.44 -26.03 -26.30
CA ILE A 439 -21.67 -25.21 -25.10
C ILE A 439 -20.35 -24.69 -24.54
N ARG A 440 -19.32 -25.55 -24.48
CA ARG A 440 -17.94 -25.21 -24.07
C ARG A 440 -17.35 -24.11 -24.93
N ASP A 441 -17.36 -24.29 -26.25
CA ASP A 441 -16.73 -23.37 -27.20
C ASP A 441 -17.45 -22.00 -27.19
N HIS A 442 -18.78 -21.98 -27.07
CA HIS A 442 -19.55 -20.74 -26.89
C HIS A 442 -19.28 -20.09 -25.53
N CYS A 443 -19.24 -20.88 -24.44
CA CYS A 443 -18.96 -20.37 -23.09
C CYS A 443 -17.59 -19.68 -23.03
N VAL A 444 -16.56 -20.26 -23.64
CA VAL A 444 -15.22 -19.65 -23.74
C VAL A 444 -15.26 -18.31 -24.47
N ALA A 445 -15.86 -18.27 -25.66
CA ALA A 445 -15.92 -17.04 -26.47
C ALA A 445 -16.77 -15.94 -25.79
N SER A 446 -17.90 -16.32 -25.21
CA SER A 446 -18.81 -15.42 -24.50
C SER A 446 -18.18 -14.89 -23.21
N ALA A 447 -17.55 -15.73 -22.39
CA ALA A 447 -16.85 -15.31 -21.18
C ALA A 447 -15.71 -14.34 -21.50
N GLU A 448 -14.86 -14.65 -22.49
CA GLU A 448 -13.77 -13.75 -22.91
C GLU A 448 -14.31 -12.38 -23.36
N MET A 449 -15.31 -12.37 -24.23
CA MET A 449 -15.96 -11.14 -24.70
C MET A 449 -16.58 -10.35 -23.53
N LYS A 450 -17.29 -11.02 -22.63
CA LYS A 450 -17.99 -10.38 -21.51
C LYS A 450 -17.06 -9.84 -20.45
N PHE A 451 -16.03 -10.57 -20.03
CA PHE A 451 -15.04 -10.02 -19.12
C PHE A 451 -14.28 -8.85 -19.76
N ASN A 452 -13.96 -8.89 -21.05
CA ASN A 452 -13.34 -7.74 -21.72
C ASN A 452 -14.26 -6.51 -21.78
N CYS A 453 -15.53 -6.66 -22.19
CA CYS A 453 -16.45 -5.54 -22.39
C CYS A 453 -17.21 -5.07 -21.14
N TYR A 454 -17.43 -5.94 -20.16
CA TYR A 454 -18.22 -5.67 -18.96
C TYR A 454 -17.43 -5.77 -17.64
N PHE A 455 -16.17 -6.20 -17.67
CA PHE A 455 -15.29 -6.14 -16.50
C PHE A 455 -14.09 -5.22 -16.72
N LEU A 456 -13.26 -5.47 -17.74
CA LEU A 456 -12.09 -4.66 -18.03
C LEU A 456 -12.45 -3.25 -18.55
N MET A 457 -13.32 -3.13 -19.54
CA MET A 457 -13.65 -1.82 -20.14
C MET A 457 -14.28 -0.82 -19.14
N PRO A 458 -15.21 -1.22 -18.24
CA PRO A 458 -15.69 -0.35 -17.17
C PRO A 458 -14.60 0.21 -16.26
N MET A 459 -13.49 -0.49 -16.03
CA MET A 459 -12.35 0.05 -15.26
C MET A 459 -11.64 1.18 -15.99
N VAL A 460 -11.66 1.18 -17.33
CA VAL A 460 -11.03 2.20 -18.18
C VAL A 460 -11.97 3.40 -18.37
N ASP A 461 -13.25 3.14 -18.62
CA ASP A 461 -14.18 4.18 -19.10
C ASP A 461 -15.14 4.70 -18.00
N LYS A 462 -15.60 3.83 -17.09
CA LYS A 462 -16.63 4.17 -16.08
C LYS A 462 -16.05 4.47 -14.70
N PHE A 463 -15.00 3.75 -14.27
CA PHE A 463 -14.35 4.05 -13.00
C PHE A 463 -13.88 5.52 -12.87
N PRO A 464 -13.32 6.17 -13.93
CA PRO A 464 -12.98 7.60 -13.85
C PRO A 464 -14.15 8.51 -13.50
N THR A 465 -15.35 8.27 -14.02
CA THR A 465 -16.53 9.11 -13.72
C THR A 465 -17.06 8.80 -12.32
N VAL A 466 -17.17 7.53 -11.95
CA VAL A 466 -17.61 7.11 -10.61
C VAL A 466 -16.68 7.64 -9.51
N LEU A 467 -15.35 7.59 -9.72
CA LEU A 467 -14.39 8.13 -8.76
C LEU A 467 -14.51 9.66 -8.65
N ARG A 468 -14.70 10.36 -9.77
CA ARG A 468 -14.95 11.81 -9.78
C ARG A 468 -16.19 12.15 -8.97
N GLU A 469 -17.34 11.56 -9.30
CA GLU A 469 -18.61 11.79 -8.61
C GLU A 469 -18.52 11.47 -7.11
N THR A 470 -17.87 10.36 -6.75
CA THR A 470 -17.66 9.95 -5.35
C THR A 470 -16.84 10.98 -4.57
N LEU A 471 -15.75 11.50 -5.16
CA LEU A 471 -14.89 12.48 -4.50
C LEU A 471 -15.53 13.88 -4.47
N GLU A 472 -16.17 14.34 -5.54
CA GLU A 472 -16.88 15.62 -5.55
C GLU A 472 -18.05 15.62 -4.57
N THR A 473 -18.81 14.51 -4.48
CA THR A 473 -19.87 14.34 -3.45
C THR A 473 -19.29 14.38 -2.03
N ALA A 474 -18.10 13.81 -1.82
CA ALA A 474 -17.41 13.85 -0.53
C ALA A 474 -16.88 15.25 -0.18
N PHE A 475 -16.42 16.02 -1.18
CA PHE A 475 -16.00 17.42 -1.02
C PHE A 475 -17.19 18.37 -0.77
N GLN A 476 -18.37 18.09 -1.33
CA GLN A 476 -19.58 18.91 -1.15
C GLN A 476 -20.28 18.69 0.19
N LYS A 477 -20.21 17.48 0.76
CA LYS A 477 -20.91 17.14 2.01
C LYS A 477 -20.21 17.60 3.29
N ASP A 478 -19.13 18.38 3.17
CA ASP A 478 -18.19 18.75 4.26
C ASP A 478 -17.80 17.56 5.18
N THR A 479 -17.88 16.34 4.66
CA THR A 479 -17.19 15.21 5.30
C THR A 479 -15.70 15.52 5.26
N ASP A 480 -15.02 15.30 6.38
CA ASP A 480 -13.61 15.68 6.52
C ASP A 480 -12.69 14.72 5.73
N VAL A 481 -12.68 14.88 4.40
CA VAL A 481 -12.02 13.97 3.44
C VAL A 481 -10.51 13.87 3.69
N PHE A 482 -9.93 14.95 4.22
CA PHE A 482 -8.50 15.08 4.50
C PHE A 482 -8.19 15.24 6.01
N ASN A 483 -9.14 14.87 6.87
CA ASN A 483 -9.06 15.03 8.33
C ASN A 483 -8.53 16.41 8.81
N VAL A 484 -8.87 17.45 8.06
CA VAL A 484 -8.47 18.85 8.22
C VAL A 484 -8.82 19.31 9.63
N ALA A 485 -9.98 18.91 10.18
CA ALA A 485 -10.38 19.31 11.52
C ALA A 485 -9.45 18.72 12.61
N GLN A 486 -8.93 17.51 12.45
CA GLN A 486 -7.95 16.95 13.40
C GLN A 486 -6.55 17.55 13.20
N VAL A 487 -6.09 17.67 11.95
CA VAL A 487 -4.78 18.27 11.63
C VAL A 487 -4.73 19.72 12.10
N ARG A 488 -5.78 20.50 11.83
CA ARG A 488 -5.95 21.88 12.31
C ARG A 488 -5.91 21.96 13.82
N ARG A 489 -6.69 21.15 14.55
CA ARG A 489 -6.67 21.12 16.02
C ARG A 489 -5.29 20.76 16.58
N ALA A 490 -4.56 19.85 15.93
CA ALA A 490 -3.20 19.48 16.34
C ALA A 490 -2.21 20.64 16.12
N LEU A 491 -2.25 21.30 14.96
CA LEU A 491 -1.42 22.47 14.67
C LEU A 491 -1.80 23.68 15.52
N GLU A 492 -3.08 23.93 15.78
CA GLU A 492 -3.57 24.98 16.68
C GLU A 492 -3.12 24.76 18.12
N LYS A 493 -3.15 23.50 18.60
CA LYS A 493 -2.56 23.12 19.89
C LYS A 493 -1.06 23.37 19.91
N ASN A 494 -0.32 22.84 18.93
CA ASN A 494 1.14 23.03 18.86
C ASN A 494 1.52 24.53 18.80
N ARG A 495 0.75 25.35 18.08
CA ARG A 495 0.92 26.82 18.06
C ARG A 495 0.68 27.45 19.42
N ALA A 496 -0.32 26.99 20.18
CA ALA A 496 -0.59 27.47 21.53
C ALA A 496 0.53 27.05 22.50
N ASP A 497 0.98 25.80 22.45
CA ASP A 497 2.06 25.27 23.28
C ASP A 497 3.39 26.01 23.00
N LEU A 498 3.77 26.20 21.73
CA LEU A 498 4.95 26.99 21.32
C LEU A 498 4.83 28.47 21.74
N ALA A 499 3.63 29.06 21.69
CA ALA A 499 3.42 30.44 22.13
C ALA A 499 3.50 30.60 23.66
N LEU A 500 3.19 29.56 24.43
CA LEU A 500 3.42 29.52 25.87
C LEU A 500 4.91 29.33 26.19
N GLU A 501 5.59 28.43 25.47
CA GLU A 501 7.04 28.20 25.60
C GLU A 501 7.83 29.48 25.30
N LEU A 502 7.53 30.15 24.18
CA LEU A 502 8.14 31.43 23.79
C LEU A 502 8.02 32.48 24.91
N LYS A 503 6.82 32.67 25.49
CA LYS A 503 6.59 33.57 26.63
C LYS A 503 7.33 33.18 27.91
N GLN A 504 7.62 31.89 28.12
CA GLN A 504 8.42 31.44 29.26
C GLN A 504 9.91 31.74 29.05
N VAL A 505 10.42 31.54 27.84
CA VAL A 505 11.81 31.82 27.48
C VAL A 505 12.08 33.32 27.45
N GLU A 506 11.15 34.14 26.94
CA GLU A 506 11.22 35.62 27.01
C GLU A 506 11.33 36.10 28.47
N LYS A 507 10.44 35.63 29.36
CA LYS A 507 10.50 35.95 30.80
C LYS A 507 11.79 35.48 31.47
N LEU A 508 12.39 34.38 31.00
CA LEU A 508 13.67 33.93 31.51
C LEU A 508 14.80 34.85 31.03
N HIS A 509 14.74 35.31 29.78
CA HIS A 509 15.68 36.26 29.19
C HIS A 509 15.65 37.61 29.94
N GLU A 510 14.46 38.16 30.18
CA GLU A 510 14.27 39.37 31.01
C GLU A 510 14.86 39.21 32.42
N LYS A 511 14.67 38.05 33.06
CA LYS A 511 15.27 37.77 34.38
C LYS A 511 16.79 37.77 34.34
N PHE A 512 17.41 37.14 33.35
CA PHE A 512 18.87 37.14 33.20
C PHE A 512 19.41 38.55 32.97
N ILE A 513 18.75 39.37 32.15
CA ILE A 513 19.08 40.78 31.94
C ILE A 513 19.00 41.56 33.25
N ASN A 514 17.90 41.44 34.00
CA ASN A 514 17.69 42.15 35.26
C ASN A 514 18.72 41.76 36.34
N ILE A 515 19.02 40.46 36.49
CA ILE A 515 20.03 39.97 37.44
C ILE A 515 21.43 40.44 37.02
N HIS A 516 21.74 40.42 35.72
CA HIS A 516 23.02 40.91 35.21
C HIS A 516 23.20 42.42 35.46
N HIS A 517 22.17 43.25 35.24
CA HIS A 517 22.20 44.66 35.60
C HIS A 517 22.38 44.90 37.10
N GLN A 518 21.66 44.16 37.96
CA GLN A 518 21.80 44.27 39.42
C GLN A 518 23.23 43.94 39.88
N LEU A 519 23.81 42.83 39.41
CA LEU A 519 25.17 42.42 39.75
C LEU A 519 26.26 43.33 39.15
N SER A 520 25.99 43.94 38.01
CA SER A 520 26.89 44.93 37.37
C SER A 520 26.83 46.31 38.05
N SER A 521 25.68 46.69 38.61
CA SER A 521 25.51 47.96 39.35
C SER A 521 26.01 47.92 40.80
N ALA A 522 26.18 46.73 41.38
CA ALA A 522 26.54 46.56 42.79
C ALA A 522 27.99 46.97 43.12
N TYR A 523 28.86 47.10 42.11
CA TYR A 523 30.23 47.61 42.24
C TYR A 523 30.64 48.42 41.00
N PRO A 524 31.00 49.70 41.13
CA PRO A 524 31.97 50.32 40.23
C PRO A 524 33.32 49.63 40.42
N SER A 525 34.08 49.47 39.35
CA SER A 525 35.46 48.98 39.42
C SER A 525 36.33 49.92 40.28
N PRO A 526 37.21 49.42 41.16
CA PRO A 526 38.33 50.22 41.63
C PRO A 526 39.29 50.44 40.45
N ASP A 527 39.61 51.70 40.16
CA ASP A 527 40.57 52.04 39.12
C ASP A 527 41.94 51.41 39.39
N PRO A 528 42.66 50.92 38.35
CA PRO A 528 44.04 50.51 38.51
C PRO A 528 44.90 51.73 38.87
N GLN A 529 45.63 51.63 39.97
CA GLN A 529 46.41 52.73 40.52
C GLN A 529 47.48 53.20 39.54
N GLN A 530 47.66 54.52 39.46
CA GLN A 530 48.83 55.15 38.85
C GLN A 530 50.08 54.74 39.64
N GLU A 531 50.91 53.85 39.08
CA GLU A 531 52.34 53.81 39.44
C GLU A 531 53.13 54.53 38.36
N THR A 532 53.62 55.71 38.72
CA THR A 532 54.61 56.47 37.97
C THR A 532 55.94 55.72 37.96
N PHE A 533 56.53 55.53 36.78
CA PHE A 533 57.94 55.26 36.61
C PHE A 533 58.54 56.26 35.63
N ASP A 534 59.63 56.91 36.02
CA ASP A 534 60.27 58.00 35.29
C ASP A 534 60.94 57.57 33.97
N GLU A 535 61.08 58.54 33.08
CA GLU A 535 61.86 58.49 31.83
C GLU A 535 63.34 58.12 32.09
N LEU A 536 64.12 57.56 31.16
CA LEU A 536 64.68 58.17 29.93
C LEU A 536 65.41 57.06 29.10
N PRO A 537 65.96 57.33 27.90
CA PRO A 537 65.29 57.31 26.60
C PRO A 537 65.96 56.29 25.64
N VAL A 538 65.62 56.31 24.33
CA VAL A 538 66.56 56.24 23.18
C VAL A 538 65.79 56.07 21.85
N ASP A 539 65.99 57.06 20.97
CA ASP A 539 65.97 57.08 19.50
C ASP A 539 64.90 56.33 18.68
N THR A 540 64.04 57.14 18.05
CA THR A 540 63.48 56.88 16.71
C THR A 540 64.58 56.92 15.64
N PRO A 541 64.40 56.29 14.47
CA PRO A 541 63.92 57.12 13.36
C PRO A 541 62.94 56.44 12.36
N ASP A 542 62.03 57.30 11.86
CA ASP A 542 61.60 57.44 10.45
C ASP A 542 60.79 56.38 9.66
N ASN A 543 59.69 56.91 9.08
CA ASN A 543 59.18 56.73 7.70
C ASN A 543 58.76 55.32 7.20
N HIS A 544 57.70 55.16 6.39
CA HIS A 544 56.75 56.08 5.73
C HIS A 544 55.43 55.30 5.47
N PRO A 545 54.32 55.94 5.03
CA PRO A 545 53.02 55.28 4.83
C PRO A 545 52.84 54.69 3.41
N SER A 546 51.65 54.10 3.20
CA SER A 546 51.00 53.72 1.92
C SER A 546 51.07 52.25 1.51
N LEU A 547 49.97 51.51 1.70
CA LEU A 547 48.99 51.22 0.64
C LEU A 547 47.67 50.66 1.20
#